data_AF-A0A150II40-F1
#
_entry.id   AF-A0A150II40-F1
#
_cell.length_a   1.000
_cell.length_b   1.000
_cell.length_c   1.000
_cell.angle_alpha   90.00
_cell.angle_beta   90.00
_cell.angle_gamma   90.00
#
_symmetry.space_group_name_H-M   'P 1'
#
loop_
_entity.id
_entity.type
_entity.pdbx_description
1 polymer ?
#
loop_
_entity_poly.entity_id
_entity_poly.type
_entity_poly.pdbx_seq_one_letter_code
_entity_poly.pdbx_strand_id
1 'polypeptide(L)'
;MDILEVYLTYFGINIVTNGSFIDENIANKLKYLSKKHNLSLRISLDGPTANIHELFRGKGTYRTTINAIKLLLENYVPIGVYTVLHKQNVNHFPKLLYFLKSLRIDVIRALPLFPMGRGNELTQYVLDRREWWHLVESREYLEQKFSMSILLESPLDFLLSSSPEIQAKPCIAGYLYLGVAPNGDVFPCPYMMDMVLGNINESTLHDIWTKSSVLAELRDTNLLKGSCAACQYREQCRGGCRGLSYYMSGDFLSPDPYCPIAAKSSNKPQKEVV
;
A
#
# COMPACT_ATOMS: atom_id res chain seq x y z
N MET A 1 28.00 -0.48 15.12
CA MET A 1 26.81 0.37 15.03
C MET A 1 25.90 -0.26 14.00
N ASP A 2 24.67 -0.58 14.38
CA ASP A 2 23.73 -1.27 13.50
C ASP A 2 23.28 -0.34 12.37
N ILE A 3 23.06 -0.86 11.15
CA ILE A 3 22.58 -0.04 10.04
C ILE A 3 21.30 0.72 10.42
N LEU A 4 20.37 0.09 11.14
CA LEU A 4 19.14 0.73 11.58
C LEU A 4 19.41 1.90 12.54
N GLU A 5 20.38 1.77 13.45
CA GLU A 5 20.73 2.85 14.37
C GLU A 5 21.27 4.07 13.61
N VAL A 6 22.12 3.86 12.60
CA VAL A 6 22.66 4.94 11.77
C VAL A 6 21.55 5.64 11.01
N TYR A 7 20.70 4.87 10.30
CA TYR A 7 19.63 5.47 9.50
C TYR A 7 18.61 6.20 10.38
N LEU A 8 18.26 5.65 11.55
CA LEU A 8 17.29 6.23 12.45
C LEU A 8 17.73 7.54 13.11
N THR A 9 19.03 7.89 13.06
CA THR A 9 19.52 9.22 13.43
C THR A 9 19.09 10.29 12.41
N TYR A 10 18.93 9.92 11.14
CA TYR A 10 18.70 10.87 10.04
C TYR A 10 17.31 10.76 9.42
N PHE A 11 16.67 9.58 9.50
CA PHE A 11 15.46 9.26 8.76
C PHE A 11 14.42 8.58 9.65
N GLY A 12 13.14 8.83 9.36
CA GLY A 12 12.07 7.97 9.84
C GLY A 12 12.06 6.65 9.08
N ILE A 13 12.06 5.52 9.78
CA ILE A 13 12.03 4.19 9.16
C ILE A 13 10.64 3.57 9.33
N ASN A 14 10.11 3.02 8.24
CA ASN A 14 8.93 2.17 8.26
C ASN A 14 9.35 0.74 7.91
N ILE A 15 9.21 -0.20 8.84
CA ILE A 15 9.47 -1.62 8.62
C ILE A 15 8.14 -2.35 8.44
N VAL A 16 8.01 -3.12 7.36
CA VAL A 16 6.90 -4.03 7.12
C VAL A 16 7.45 -5.45 7.13
N THR A 17 6.88 -6.35 7.94
CA THR A 17 7.35 -7.73 8.07
C THR A 17 6.19 -8.71 8.21
N ASN A 18 6.41 -9.98 7.88
CA ASN A 18 5.46 -11.08 8.14
C ASN A 18 5.58 -11.64 9.58
N GLY A 19 6.59 -11.19 10.33
CA GLY A 19 6.83 -11.59 11.71
C GLY A 19 7.61 -12.90 11.88
N SER A 20 7.99 -13.60 10.80
CA SER A 20 8.53 -14.97 10.89
C SER A 20 9.83 -15.10 11.67
N PHE A 21 10.63 -14.04 11.70
CA PHE A 21 11.91 -14.00 12.42
C PHE A 21 11.88 -13.12 13.66
N ILE A 22 10.71 -12.72 14.15
CA ILE A 22 10.63 -11.95 15.39
C ILE A 22 10.80 -12.90 16.58
N ASP A 23 11.96 -12.82 17.22
CA ASP A 23 12.29 -13.48 18.48
C ASP A 23 12.53 -12.45 19.60
N GLU A 24 12.86 -12.92 20.81
CA GLU A 24 13.10 -12.06 21.98
C GLU A 24 14.23 -11.05 21.74
N ASN A 25 15.29 -11.47 21.04
CA ASN A 25 16.42 -10.60 20.76
C ASN A 25 16.01 -9.45 19.83
N ILE A 26 15.29 -9.77 18.75
CA ILE A 26 14.78 -8.79 17.80
C ILE A 26 13.71 -7.89 18.44
N ALA A 27 12.81 -8.45 19.27
CA ALA A 27 11.80 -7.67 19.98
C ALA A 27 12.45 -6.64 20.94
N ASN A 28 13.46 -7.05 21.71
CA ASN A 28 14.20 -6.15 22.59
C ASN A 28 14.94 -5.05 21.83
N LYS A 29 15.54 -5.39 20.67
CA LYS A 29 16.17 -4.41 19.80
C LYS A 29 15.16 -3.41 19.23
N LEU A 30 14.02 -3.89 18.73
CA LEU A 30 12.96 -3.03 18.19
C LEU A 30 12.38 -2.11 19.26
N LYS A 31 12.21 -2.58 20.50
CA LYS A 31 11.82 -1.77 21.67
C LYS A 31 12.78 -0.64 21.94
N TYR A 32 14.08 -0.91 21.90
CA TYR A 32 15.11 0.11 22.07
C TYR A 32 15.03 1.16 20.96
N LEU A 33 14.95 0.71 19.70
CA LEU A 33 14.89 1.59 18.53
C LEU A 33 13.61 2.43 18.50
N SER A 34 12.45 1.85 18.82
CA SER A 34 11.16 2.54 18.79
C SER A 34 11.03 3.63 19.84
N LYS A 35 11.79 3.56 20.95
CA LYS A 35 11.79 4.58 22.00
C LYS A 35 12.70 5.76 21.71
N LYS A 36 13.80 5.52 21.00
CA LYS A 36 14.84 6.52 20.75
C LYS A 36 14.70 7.22 19.40
N HIS A 37 13.95 6.63 18.47
CA HIS A 37 13.93 7.08 17.09
C HIS A 37 12.55 6.97 16.45
N ASN A 38 12.39 7.62 15.29
CA ASN A 38 11.16 7.61 14.51
C ASN A 38 11.01 6.31 13.71
N LEU A 39 10.67 5.21 14.40
CA LEU A 39 10.47 3.88 13.83
C LEU A 39 8.98 3.50 13.87
N SER A 40 8.43 3.13 12.71
CA SER A 40 7.10 2.50 12.60
C SER A 40 7.25 1.05 12.16
N LEU A 41 6.64 0.13 12.90
CA LEU A 41 6.62 -1.30 12.57
C LEU A 41 5.21 -1.74 12.19
N ARG A 42 5.07 -2.45 11.07
CA ARG A 42 3.81 -3.02 10.61
C ARG A 42 3.95 -4.53 10.39
N ILE A 43 3.02 -5.30 10.95
CA ILE A 43 2.97 -6.74 10.77
C ILE A 43 1.90 -7.08 9.72
N SER A 44 2.28 -7.91 8.75
CA SER A 44 1.36 -8.40 7.73
C SER A 44 0.37 -9.42 8.29
N LEU A 45 -0.92 -9.10 8.31
CA LEU A 45 -1.99 -9.99 8.79
C LEU A 45 -3.27 -9.81 7.97
N ASP A 46 -3.59 -10.77 7.11
CA ASP A 46 -4.73 -10.67 6.17
C ASP A 46 -6.08 -11.16 6.73
N GLY A 47 -6.14 -11.66 7.97
CA GLY A 47 -7.39 -12.13 8.56
C GLY A 47 -7.29 -12.53 10.02
N PRO A 48 -8.44 -12.63 10.73
CA PRO A 48 -8.49 -12.95 12.16
C PRO A 48 -8.40 -14.46 12.46
N THR A 49 -8.22 -15.30 11.44
CA THR A 49 -8.12 -16.75 11.58
C THR A 49 -7.09 -17.31 10.60
N ALA A 50 -6.56 -18.50 10.91
CA ALA A 50 -5.62 -19.20 10.04
C ALA A 50 -6.19 -19.43 8.64
N ASN A 51 -7.44 -19.88 8.51
CA ASN A 51 -8.05 -20.14 7.21
C ASN A 51 -8.05 -18.91 6.28
N ILE A 52 -8.28 -17.71 6.83
CA ILE A 52 -8.34 -16.48 6.04
C ILE A 52 -6.92 -15.97 5.73
N HIS A 53 -6.05 -15.93 6.75
CA HIS A 53 -4.69 -15.41 6.59
C HIS A 53 -3.82 -16.29 5.69
N GLU A 54 -3.87 -17.60 5.89
CA GLU A 54 -2.96 -18.56 5.25
C GLU A 54 -3.31 -18.81 3.78
N LEU A 55 -4.49 -18.38 3.32
CA LEU A 55 -4.92 -18.51 1.93
C LEU A 55 -3.86 -17.95 0.96
N PHE A 56 -3.34 -16.75 1.24
CA PHE A 56 -2.33 -16.09 0.39
C PHE A 56 -0.94 -16.04 1.02
N ARG A 57 -0.84 -16.18 2.35
CA ARG A 57 0.43 -16.07 3.08
C ARG A 57 1.16 -17.41 3.20
N GLY A 58 0.45 -18.52 3.04
CA GLY A 58 0.97 -19.89 3.15
C GLY A 58 0.60 -20.58 4.46
N LYS A 59 0.61 -21.91 4.44
CA LYS A 59 0.22 -22.75 5.59
C LYS A 59 1.15 -22.54 6.78
N GLY A 60 0.58 -22.42 7.98
CA GLY A 60 1.31 -22.27 9.24
C GLY A 60 1.82 -20.86 9.53
N THR A 61 1.62 -19.89 8.63
CA THR A 61 2.09 -18.51 8.86
C THR A 61 1.25 -17.79 9.91
N TYR A 62 -0.03 -18.12 10.07
CA TYR A 62 -0.90 -17.41 11.00
C TYR A 62 -0.40 -17.52 12.44
N ARG A 63 -0.09 -18.75 12.89
CA ARG A 63 0.44 -18.97 14.25
C ARG A 63 1.73 -18.18 14.48
N THR A 64 2.64 -18.21 13.52
CA THR A 64 3.91 -17.49 13.57
C THR A 64 3.69 -15.98 13.67
N THR A 65 2.83 -15.41 12.83
CA THR A 65 2.49 -13.99 12.84
C THR A 65 1.83 -13.56 14.16
N ILE A 66 0.89 -14.35 14.69
CA ILE A 66 0.25 -14.05 15.98
C ILE A 66 1.24 -14.12 17.14
N ASN A 67 2.17 -15.09 17.14
CA ASN A 67 3.22 -15.17 18.15
C ASN A 67 4.15 -13.94 18.10
N ALA A 68 4.55 -13.51 16.91
CA ALA A 68 5.34 -12.30 16.73
C ALA A 68 4.62 -11.05 17.25
N ILE A 69 3.33 -10.91 16.94
CA ILE A 69 2.49 -9.81 17.45
C ILE A 69 2.47 -9.81 18.98
N LYS A 70 2.19 -10.95 19.62
CA LYS A 70 2.16 -11.06 21.08
C LYS A 70 3.50 -10.67 21.70
N LEU A 71 4.60 -11.22 21.17
CA LEU A 71 5.94 -10.96 21.67
C LEU A 71 6.33 -9.48 21.58
N LEU A 72 5.97 -8.81 20.49
CA LEU A 72 6.20 -7.37 20.32
C LEU A 72 5.37 -6.53 21.31
N LEU A 73 4.09 -6.89 21.50
CA LEU A 73 3.20 -6.20 22.44
C LEU A 73 3.64 -6.40 23.90
N GLU A 74 4.04 -7.61 24.29
CA GLU A 74 4.60 -7.94 25.61
C GLU A 74 5.89 -7.16 25.89
N ASN A 75 6.67 -6.87 24.84
CA ASN A 75 7.85 -6.03 24.90
C ASN A 75 7.57 -4.52 24.76
N TYR A 76 6.30 -4.09 24.73
CA TYR A 76 5.88 -2.70 24.57
C TYR A 76 6.38 -2.04 23.28
N VAL A 77 6.50 -2.81 22.19
CA VAL A 77 6.82 -2.28 20.87
C VAL A 77 5.52 -1.85 20.19
N PRO A 78 5.34 -0.55 19.84
CA PRO A 78 4.17 -0.11 19.10
C PRO A 78 4.16 -0.72 17.70
N ILE A 79 3.05 -1.33 17.31
CA ILE A 79 2.88 -1.94 16.00
C ILE A 79 1.56 -1.54 15.36
N GLY A 80 1.57 -1.43 14.04
CA GLY A 80 0.36 -1.44 13.22
C GLY A 80 0.22 -2.77 12.47
N VAL A 81 -0.93 -2.96 11.82
CA VAL A 81 -1.13 -4.07 10.90
C VAL A 81 -1.19 -3.59 9.46
N TYR A 82 -0.64 -4.38 8.55
CA TYR A 82 -0.79 -4.22 7.12
C TYR A 82 -1.59 -5.39 6.57
N THR A 83 -2.66 -5.13 5.82
CA THR A 83 -3.50 -6.16 5.20
C THR A 83 -3.68 -5.92 3.71
N VAL A 84 -3.68 -6.99 2.93
CA VAL A 84 -4.08 -6.96 1.52
C VAL A 84 -5.54 -7.41 1.44
N LEU A 85 -6.42 -6.58 0.91
CA LEU A 85 -7.84 -6.86 0.77
C LEU A 85 -8.16 -7.47 -0.59
N HIS A 86 -8.86 -8.59 -0.57
CA HIS A 86 -9.28 -9.37 -1.73
C HIS A 86 -10.67 -9.98 -1.46
N LYS A 87 -11.31 -10.53 -2.49
CA LYS A 87 -12.70 -11.03 -2.42
C LYS A 87 -12.96 -12.04 -1.31
N GLN A 88 -11.94 -12.81 -0.90
CA GLN A 88 -12.11 -13.81 0.16
C GLN A 88 -11.90 -13.30 1.58
N ASN A 89 -11.28 -12.13 1.79
CA ASN A 89 -11.08 -11.58 3.14
C ASN A 89 -11.83 -10.27 3.41
N VAL A 90 -12.32 -9.57 2.37
CA VAL A 90 -12.95 -8.26 2.53
C VAL A 90 -14.16 -8.28 3.46
N ASN A 91 -15.01 -9.30 3.36
CA ASN A 91 -16.17 -9.47 4.24
C ASN A 91 -15.79 -9.82 5.69
N HIS A 92 -14.53 -10.21 5.92
CA HIS A 92 -13.97 -10.47 7.23
C HIS A 92 -13.23 -9.26 7.81
N PHE A 93 -13.11 -8.15 7.07
CA PHE A 93 -12.39 -6.97 7.52
C PHE A 93 -12.91 -6.43 8.86
N PRO A 94 -14.23 -6.25 9.11
CA PRO A 94 -14.70 -5.84 10.43
C PRO A 94 -14.35 -6.81 11.57
N LYS A 95 -14.26 -8.12 11.29
CA LYS A 95 -13.82 -9.12 12.28
C LYS A 95 -12.32 -9.00 12.56
N LEU A 96 -11.51 -8.68 11.54
CA LEU A 96 -10.10 -8.34 11.73
C LEU A 96 -9.95 -7.10 12.60
N LEU A 97 -10.70 -6.02 12.33
CA LEU A 97 -10.66 -4.80 13.15
C LEU A 97 -10.99 -5.07 14.62
N TYR A 98 -12.05 -5.86 14.88
CA TYR A 98 -12.40 -6.30 16.23
C TYR A 98 -11.26 -7.08 16.91
N PHE A 99 -10.65 -8.03 16.17
CA PHE A 99 -9.52 -8.81 16.67
C PHE A 99 -8.32 -7.92 17.03
N LEU A 100 -7.95 -6.97 16.16
CA LEU A 100 -6.86 -6.03 16.43
C LEU A 100 -7.14 -5.14 17.65
N LYS A 101 -8.38 -4.68 17.79
CA LYS A 101 -8.79 -3.90 18.96
C LYS A 101 -8.63 -4.70 20.26
N SER A 102 -8.96 -6.00 20.25
CA SER A 102 -8.77 -6.88 21.40
C SER A 102 -7.29 -7.03 21.82
N LEU A 103 -6.37 -6.85 20.87
CA LEU A 103 -4.92 -6.84 21.08
C LEU A 103 -4.36 -5.44 21.38
N ARG A 104 -5.22 -4.41 21.47
CA ARG A 104 -4.84 -3.00 21.62
C ARG A 104 -4.00 -2.46 20.45
N ILE A 105 -4.20 -3.00 19.26
CA ILE A 105 -3.66 -2.45 18.01
C ILE A 105 -4.73 -1.56 17.40
N ASP A 106 -4.41 -0.28 17.22
CA ASP A 106 -5.34 0.77 16.80
C ASP A 106 -4.98 1.39 15.44
N VAL A 107 -3.97 0.86 14.75
CA VAL A 107 -3.60 1.30 13.40
C VAL A 107 -3.58 0.10 12.45
N ILE A 108 -4.40 0.18 11.41
CA ILE A 108 -4.37 -0.75 10.28
C ILE A 108 -4.21 0.02 8.98
N ARG A 109 -3.35 -0.50 8.11
CA ARG A 109 -3.21 -0.05 6.74
C ARG A 109 -3.74 -1.15 5.82
N ALA A 110 -4.60 -0.80 4.89
CA ALA A 110 -5.20 -1.75 3.96
C ALA A 110 -5.00 -1.28 2.52
N LEU A 111 -4.54 -2.19 1.67
CA LEU A 111 -4.41 -1.99 0.23
C LEU A 111 -5.25 -3.05 -0.49
N PRO A 112 -5.83 -2.74 -1.66
CA PRO A 112 -6.45 -3.78 -2.47
C PRO A 112 -5.38 -4.71 -3.05
N LEU A 113 -5.75 -5.96 -3.32
CA LEU A 113 -4.90 -6.89 -4.05
C LEU A 113 -4.61 -6.32 -5.45
N PHE A 114 -3.33 -6.22 -5.75
CA PHE A 114 -2.82 -5.97 -7.09
C PHE A 114 -2.20 -7.27 -7.60
N PRO A 115 -2.70 -7.88 -8.69
CA PRO A 115 -2.21 -9.17 -9.13
C PRO A 115 -0.85 -9.06 -9.84
N MET A 116 0.21 -8.71 -9.13
CA MET A 116 1.54 -8.56 -9.71
C MET A 116 2.54 -9.54 -9.12
N GLY A 117 3.66 -9.74 -9.82
CA GLY A 117 4.72 -10.65 -9.38
C GLY A 117 4.17 -12.05 -9.11
N ARG A 118 4.36 -12.56 -7.89
CA ARG A 118 3.81 -13.87 -7.47
C ARG A 118 2.27 -13.92 -7.43
N GLY A 119 1.61 -12.77 -7.45
CA GLY A 119 0.15 -12.65 -7.46
C GLY A 119 -0.45 -12.54 -8.86
N ASN A 120 0.33 -12.71 -9.94
CA ASN A 120 -0.15 -12.48 -11.31
C ASN A 120 -1.36 -13.33 -11.71
N GLU A 121 -1.45 -14.55 -11.17
CA GLU A 121 -2.55 -15.49 -11.43
C GLU A 121 -3.74 -15.32 -10.46
N LEU A 122 -3.73 -14.30 -9.59
CA LEU A 122 -4.75 -14.09 -8.55
C LEU A 122 -5.84 -13.09 -8.97
N THR A 123 -6.02 -12.85 -10.27
CA THR A 123 -6.97 -11.87 -10.82
C THR A 123 -8.41 -12.12 -10.36
N GLN A 124 -8.83 -13.38 -10.22
CA GLN A 124 -10.18 -13.72 -9.73
C GLN A 124 -10.48 -13.20 -8.32
N TYR A 125 -9.46 -12.90 -7.52
CA TYR A 125 -9.58 -12.44 -6.14
C TYR A 125 -9.53 -10.91 -5.99
N VAL A 126 -9.20 -10.19 -7.06
CA VAL A 126 -9.18 -8.72 -7.04
C VAL A 126 -10.58 -8.19 -6.76
N LEU A 127 -10.67 -7.21 -5.87
CA LEU A 127 -11.92 -6.50 -5.60
C LEU A 127 -12.35 -5.73 -6.84
N ASP A 128 -13.63 -5.81 -7.20
CA ASP A 128 -14.16 -4.88 -8.17
C ASP A 128 -14.26 -3.47 -7.59
N ARG A 129 -14.53 -2.50 -8.46
CA ARG A 129 -14.63 -1.10 -8.06
C ARG A 129 -15.73 -0.86 -7.02
N ARG A 130 -16.88 -1.53 -7.12
CA ARG A 130 -17.98 -1.34 -6.17
C ARG A 130 -17.58 -1.91 -4.81
N GLU A 131 -16.95 -3.08 -4.78
CA GLU A 131 -16.43 -3.70 -3.55
C GLU A 131 -15.39 -2.79 -2.86
N TRP A 132 -14.46 -2.20 -3.62
CA TRP A 132 -13.49 -1.25 -3.07
C TRP A 132 -14.14 0.03 -2.56
N TRP A 133 -15.07 0.62 -3.32
CA TRP A 133 -15.75 1.85 -2.89
C TRP A 133 -16.63 1.65 -1.67
N HIS A 134 -17.27 0.49 -1.54
CA HIS A 134 -18.04 0.17 -0.35
C HIS A 134 -17.16 0.23 0.92
N LEU A 135 -15.91 -0.25 0.85
CA LEU A 135 -14.96 -0.11 1.94
C LEU A 135 -14.57 1.34 2.20
N VAL A 136 -14.25 2.09 1.13
CA VAL A 136 -13.84 3.50 1.22
C VAL A 136 -14.95 4.35 1.85
N GLU A 137 -16.21 4.15 1.44
CA GLU A 137 -17.39 4.81 2.00
C GLU A 137 -17.64 4.40 3.46
N SER A 138 -17.39 3.14 3.81
CA SER A 138 -17.57 2.65 5.18
C SER A 138 -16.44 3.03 6.15
N ARG A 139 -15.33 3.61 5.67
CA ARG A 139 -14.10 3.84 6.46
C ARG A 139 -14.37 4.60 7.74
N GLU A 140 -15.00 5.77 7.66
CA GLU A 140 -15.22 6.65 8.81
C GLU A 140 -16.09 5.98 9.88
N TYR A 141 -17.15 5.28 9.45
CA TYR A 141 -17.98 4.47 10.35
C TYR A 141 -17.17 3.40 11.07
N LEU A 142 -16.31 2.67 10.35
CA LEU A 142 -15.45 1.64 10.94
C LEU A 142 -14.42 2.23 11.91
N GLU A 143 -13.79 3.35 11.57
CA GLU A 143 -12.84 4.07 12.44
C GLU A 143 -13.49 4.46 13.77
N GLN A 144 -14.69 5.06 13.72
CA GLN A 144 -15.45 5.43 14.90
C GLN A 144 -15.86 4.20 15.72
N LYS A 145 -16.44 3.19 15.07
CA LYS A 145 -16.94 1.96 15.71
C LYS A 145 -15.86 1.19 16.47
N PHE A 146 -14.66 1.10 15.91
CA PHE A 146 -13.54 0.34 16.51
C PHE A 146 -12.54 1.23 17.26
N SER A 147 -12.73 2.57 17.21
CA SER A 147 -11.80 3.56 17.77
C SER A 147 -10.36 3.25 17.35
N MET A 148 -10.14 3.27 16.03
CA MET A 148 -8.87 2.92 15.39
C MET A 148 -8.68 3.74 14.11
N SER A 149 -7.43 3.92 13.67
CA SER A 149 -7.07 4.54 12.40
C SER A 149 -7.02 3.49 11.29
N ILE A 150 -7.77 3.73 10.21
CA ILE A 150 -7.84 2.86 9.03
C ILE A 150 -7.25 3.61 7.83
N LEU A 151 -6.00 3.30 7.50
CA LEU A 151 -5.33 3.87 6.34
C LEU A 151 -5.61 3.01 5.09
N LEU A 152 -6.65 3.38 4.35
CA LEU A 152 -6.90 2.82 3.02
C LEU A 152 -5.95 3.46 2.01
N GLU A 153 -5.16 2.66 1.29
CA GLU A 153 -4.25 3.12 0.23
C GLU A 153 -5.00 3.51 -1.05
N SER A 154 -5.80 4.57 -0.97
CA SER A 154 -6.56 5.12 -2.09
C SER A 154 -6.21 6.59 -2.30
N PRO A 155 -5.57 6.99 -3.41
CA PRO A 155 -5.39 8.40 -3.75
C PRO A 155 -6.70 9.09 -4.16
N LEU A 156 -7.83 8.37 -4.11
CA LEU A 156 -9.15 8.79 -4.56
C LEU A 156 -10.11 9.05 -3.39
N ASP A 157 -9.70 8.81 -2.14
CA ASP A 157 -10.57 8.96 -0.96
C ASP A 157 -11.08 10.40 -0.75
N PHE A 158 -10.34 11.40 -1.24
CA PHE A 158 -10.78 12.80 -1.26
C PHE A 158 -12.10 13.02 -2.01
N LEU A 159 -12.48 12.14 -2.93
CA LEU A 159 -13.75 12.22 -3.66
C LEU A 159 -14.98 11.97 -2.76
N LEU A 160 -14.79 11.39 -1.56
CA LEU A 160 -15.85 11.26 -0.57
C LEU A 160 -16.05 12.54 0.25
N SER A 161 -15.06 13.44 0.25
CA SER A 161 -15.15 14.66 1.03
C SER A 161 -16.14 15.62 0.38
N SER A 162 -17.11 16.08 1.17
CA SER A 162 -17.92 17.25 0.84
C SER A 162 -17.20 18.58 1.15
N SER A 163 -16.09 18.54 1.90
CA SER A 163 -15.30 19.74 2.22
C SER A 163 -14.40 20.12 1.04
N PRO A 164 -14.47 21.38 0.57
CA PRO A 164 -13.59 21.90 -0.48
C PRO A 164 -12.12 22.05 -0.03
N GLU A 165 -11.84 21.94 1.27
CA GLU A 165 -10.49 22.05 1.83
C GLU A 165 -9.71 20.74 1.79
N ILE A 166 -10.40 19.59 1.63
CA ILE A 166 -9.75 18.28 1.58
C ILE A 166 -9.14 18.11 0.18
N GLN A 167 -7.81 18.24 0.13
CA GLN A 167 -7.02 18.08 -1.08
C GLN A 167 -6.76 16.60 -1.35
N ALA A 168 -6.72 16.25 -2.65
CA ALA A 168 -6.26 14.95 -3.07
C ALA A 168 -4.83 14.68 -2.56
N LYS A 169 -4.58 13.45 -2.11
CA LYS A 169 -3.23 12.95 -1.84
C LYS A 169 -2.80 12.13 -3.07
N PRO A 170 -2.13 12.75 -4.06
CA PRO A 170 -1.85 12.06 -5.30
C PRO A 170 -0.88 10.90 -5.10
N CYS A 171 -0.84 10.02 -6.10
CA CYS A 171 0.22 9.03 -6.19
C CYS A 171 1.60 9.72 -6.16
N ILE A 172 2.47 9.23 -5.28
CA ILE A 172 3.83 9.75 -5.10
C ILE A 172 4.88 9.02 -5.93
N ALA A 173 4.49 7.99 -6.69
CA ALA A 173 5.40 7.21 -7.54
C ALA A 173 6.13 8.12 -8.53
N GLY A 174 7.47 8.08 -8.49
CA GLY A 174 8.29 8.93 -9.35
C GLY A 174 8.22 10.43 -9.08
N TYR A 175 7.46 10.86 -8.07
CA TYR A 175 7.27 12.28 -7.69
C TYR A 175 7.87 12.60 -6.31
N LEU A 176 7.61 11.77 -5.29
CA LEU A 176 8.25 11.84 -3.97
C LEU A 176 8.78 10.48 -3.50
N TYR A 177 8.77 9.48 -4.39
CA TYR A 177 9.05 8.10 -4.05
C TYR A 177 9.72 7.35 -5.20
N LEU A 178 10.69 6.52 -4.84
CA LEU A 178 11.30 5.49 -5.68
C LEU A 178 11.38 4.21 -4.86
N GLY A 179 11.35 3.07 -5.54
CA GLY A 179 11.82 1.84 -4.95
C GLY A 179 13.19 1.46 -5.48
N VAL A 180 13.97 0.80 -4.62
CA VAL A 180 15.29 0.27 -4.93
C VAL A 180 15.30 -1.20 -4.52
N ALA A 181 15.57 -2.09 -5.46
CA ALA A 181 15.70 -3.52 -5.20
C ALA A 181 17.07 -3.88 -4.59
N PRO A 182 17.23 -5.06 -3.97
CA PRO A 182 18.50 -5.50 -3.40
C PRO A 182 19.67 -5.58 -4.39
N ASN A 183 19.39 -5.79 -5.68
CA ASN A 183 20.39 -5.79 -6.76
C ASN A 183 20.76 -4.37 -7.24
N GLY A 184 20.14 -3.33 -6.68
CA GLY A 184 20.36 -1.94 -7.00
C GLY A 184 19.43 -1.34 -8.06
N ASP A 185 18.54 -2.14 -8.67
CA ASP A 185 17.60 -1.63 -9.68
C ASP A 185 16.61 -0.64 -9.05
N VAL A 186 16.38 0.47 -9.76
CA VAL A 186 15.50 1.55 -9.34
C VAL A 186 14.25 1.56 -10.19
N PHE A 187 13.09 1.72 -9.58
CA PHE A 187 11.78 1.79 -10.25
C PHE A 187 10.89 2.88 -9.63
N PRO A 188 9.84 3.37 -10.33
CA PRO A 188 9.01 4.47 -9.84
C PRO A 188 8.30 4.16 -8.51
N CYS A 189 7.95 2.89 -8.29
CA CYS A 189 7.21 2.39 -7.14
C CYS A 189 7.35 0.85 -7.07
N PRO A 190 7.31 0.20 -5.90
CA PRO A 190 7.31 -1.27 -5.73
C PRO A 190 6.23 -2.01 -6.52
N TYR A 191 5.24 -1.29 -7.05
CA TYR A 191 4.20 -1.84 -7.91
C TYR A 191 4.53 -1.80 -9.40
N MET A 192 5.72 -1.33 -9.77
CA MET A 192 6.19 -1.12 -11.15
C MET A 192 7.63 -1.64 -11.30
N MET A 193 7.93 -2.79 -10.71
CA MET A 193 9.31 -3.33 -10.64
C MET A 193 9.88 -3.79 -11.99
N ASP A 194 9.02 -4.02 -12.97
CA ASP A 194 9.37 -4.28 -14.37
C ASP A 194 9.79 -3.02 -15.14
N MET A 195 9.56 -1.83 -14.56
CA MET A 195 9.94 -0.54 -15.12
C MET A 195 11.26 -0.05 -14.49
N VAL A 196 12.36 -0.68 -14.87
CA VAL A 196 13.70 -0.32 -14.39
C VAL A 196 14.14 1.02 -14.99
N LEU A 197 14.45 1.98 -14.11
CA LEU A 197 14.89 3.34 -14.44
C LEU A 197 16.42 3.47 -14.50
N GLY A 198 17.13 2.50 -13.92
CA GLY A 198 18.59 2.47 -13.79
C GLY A 198 19.01 1.64 -12.57
N ASN A 199 20.31 1.53 -12.34
CA ASN A 199 20.88 0.80 -11.20
C ASN A 199 21.80 1.72 -10.37
N ILE A 200 21.63 1.74 -9.04
CA ILE A 200 22.42 2.62 -8.15
C ILE A 200 23.91 2.27 -8.08
N ASN A 201 24.31 1.08 -8.55
CA ASN A 201 25.72 0.69 -8.65
C ASN A 201 26.39 1.26 -9.91
N GLU A 202 25.61 1.76 -10.86
CA GLU A 202 26.09 2.26 -12.17
C GLU A 202 25.87 3.76 -12.34
N SER A 203 24.86 4.34 -11.67
CA SER A 203 24.48 5.74 -11.78
C SER A 203 24.05 6.33 -10.44
N THR A 204 24.21 7.64 -10.27
CA THR A 204 23.75 8.29 -9.05
C THR A 204 22.22 8.31 -8.99
N LEU A 205 21.65 8.24 -7.80
CA LEU A 205 20.19 8.36 -7.62
C LEU A 205 19.67 9.71 -8.17
N HIS A 206 20.48 10.77 -8.09
CA HIS A 206 20.15 12.08 -8.66
C HIS A 206 20.00 12.03 -10.18
N ASP A 207 20.92 11.36 -10.88
CA ASP A 207 20.85 11.20 -12.33
C ASP A 207 19.62 10.39 -12.74
N ILE A 208 19.40 9.24 -12.08
CA ILE A 208 18.21 8.41 -12.34
C ILE A 208 16.92 9.24 -12.11
N TRP A 209 16.87 10.01 -11.02
CA TRP A 209 15.71 10.83 -10.65
C TRP A 209 15.43 11.99 -11.61
N THR A 210 16.47 12.63 -12.15
CA THR A 210 16.34 13.87 -12.94
C THR A 210 16.32 13.62 -14.45
N LYS A 211 16.99 12.57 -14.94
CA LYS A 211 17.17 12.30 -16.37
C LYS A 211 16.24 11.21 -16.93
N SER A 212 15.55 10.46 -16.07
CA SER A 212 14.60 9.44 -16.52
C SER A 212 13.41 10.05 -17.25
N SER A 213 13.19 9.63 -18.51
CA SER A 213 12.01 10.01 -19.31
C SER A 213 10.72 9.51 -18.67
N VAL A 214 10.71 8.29 -18.15
CA VAL A 214 9.56 7.70 -17.44
C VAL A 214 9.14 8.56 -16.24
N LEU A 215 10.13 9.02 -15.45
CA LEU A 215 9.82 9.89 -14.31
C LEU A 215 9.34 11.27 -14.75
N ALA A 216 9.86 11.81 -15.85
CA ALA A 216 9.36 13.04 -16.45
C ALA A 216 7.89 12.88 -16.88
N GLU A 217 7.54 11.76 -17.52
CA GLU A 217 6.16 11.47 -17.93
C GLU A 217 5.21 11.29 -16.74
N LEU A 218 5.61 10.56 -15.68
CA LEU A 218 4.84 10.44 -14.44
C LEU A 218 4.61 11.79 -13.73
N ARG A 219 5.53 12.73 -13.95
CA ARG A 219 5.45 14.09 -13.37
C ARG A 219 4.55 15.02 -14.16
N ASP A 220 4.37 14.78 -15.46
CA ASP A 220 3.56 15.63 -16.33
C ASP A 220 2.09 15.20 -16.37
N THR A 221 1.25 15.98 -15.70
CA THR A 221 -0.20 15.77 -15.63
C THR A 221 -0.90 16.00 -16.98
N ASN A 222 -0.27 16.69 -17.94
CA ASN A 222 -0.82 16.91 -19.27
C ASN A 222 -0.81 15.65 -20.13
N LEU A 223 0.03 14.67 -19.79
CA LEU A 223 0.12 13.39 -20.51
C LEU A 223 -0.93 12.36 -20.08
N LEU A 224 -1.70 12.66 -19.02
CA LEU A 224 -2.76 11.79 -18.54
C LEU A 224 -3.84 11.59 -19.61
N LYS A 225 -4.24 10.33 -19.81
CA LYS A 225 -5.16 9.89 -20.88
C LYS A 225 -6.59 9.66 -20.37
N GLY A 226 -7.50 9.42 -21.31
CA GLY A 226 -8.89 9.07 -21.02
C GLY A 226 -9.61 10.18 -20.26
N SER A 227 -10.44 9.81 -19.28
CA SER A 227 -11.20 10.77 -18.46
C SER A 227 -10.30 11.77 -17.70
N CYS A 228 -9.05 11.40 -17.43
CA CYS A 228 -8.12 12.25 -16.67
C CYS A 228 -7.63 13.46 -17.48
N ALA A 229 -7.59 13.38 -18.82
CA ALA A 229 -7.11 14.46 -19.69
C ALA A 229 -7.89 15.77 -19.51
N ALA A 230 -9.21 15.67 -19.29
CA ALA A 230 -10.12 16.80 -19.10
C ALA A 230 -10.71 16.87 -17.67
N CYS A 231 -10.14 16.13 -16.72
CA CYS A 231 -10.68 16.07 -15.36
C CYS A 231 -10.37 17.34 -14.57
N GLN A 232 -11.36 17.91 -13.87
CA GLN A 232 -11.16 19.06 -12.98
C GLN A 232 -10.14 18.82 -11.87
N TYR A 233 -9.91 17.56 -11.48
CA TYR A 233 -8.96 17.17 -10.44
C TYR A 233 -7.57 16.79 -10.97
N ARG A 234 -7.29 17.00 -12.28
CA ARG A 234 -6.08 16.50 -12.95
C ARG A 234 -4.79 16.86 -12.21
N GLU A 235 -4.63 18.13 -11.83
CA GLU A 235 -3.40 18.62 -11.16
C GLU A 235 -3.25 18.09 -9.73
N GLN A 236 -4.35 17.99 -8.99
CA GLN A 236 -4.34 17.60 -7.57
C GLN A 236 -4.26 16.07 -7.41
N CYS A 237 -5.10 15.33 -8.14
CA CYS A 237 -5.21 13.87 -8.04
C CYS A 237 -4.14 13.15 -8.87
N ARG A 238 -3.67 13.77 -9.95
CA ARG A 238 -2.63 13.22 -10.85
C ARG A 238 -3.00 11.84 -11.41
N GLY A 239 -4.31 11.62 -11.61
CA GLY A 239 -4.90 10.41 -12.18
C GLY A 239 -5.19 9.27 -11.20
N GLY A 240 -4.82 9.37 -9.92
CA GLY A 240 -4.91 8.27 -8.97
C GLY A 240 -3.67 7.37 -8.99
N CYS A 241 -3.79 6.09 -8.63
CA CYS A 241 -2.64 5.18 -8.49
C CYS A 241 -2.04 4.82 -9.85
N ARG A 242 -0.82 5.31 -10.13
CA ARG A 242 -0.13 5.08 -11.41
C ARG A 242 0.31 3.63 -11.57
N GLY A 243 0.78 3.00 -10.50
CA GLY A 243 1.16 1.58 -10.52
C GLY A 243 -0.02 0.65 -10.78
N LEU A 244 -1.19 0.94 -10.19
CA LEU A 244 -2.41 0.19 -10.47
C LEU A 244 -2.90 0.38 -11.91
N SER A 245 -2.86 1.62 -12.41
CA SER A 245 -3.25 1.92 -13.78
C SER A 245 -2.33 1.22 -14.79
N TYR A 246 -1.01 1.25 -14.55
CA TYR A 246 -0.03 0.52 -15.32
C TYR A 246 -0.33 -0.97 -15.35
N TYR A 247 -0.52 -1.58 -14.18
CA TYR A 247 -0.77 -2.99 -14.07
C TYR A 247 -2.06 -3.42 -14.81
N MET A 248 -3.16 -2.69 -14.64
CA MET A 248 -4.45 -3.08 -15.22
C MET A 248 -4.61 -2.75 -16.71
N SER A 249 -3.87 -1.77 -17.23
CA SER A 249 -4.04 -1.30 -18.61
C SER A 249 -2.80 -1.39 -19.49
N GLY A 250 -1.64 -1.69 -18.91
CA GLY A 250 -0.33 -1.59 -19.55
C GLY A 250 0.19 -0.15 -19.70
N ASP A 251 -0.55 0.84 -19.22
CA ASP A 251 -0.25 2.26 -19.43
C ASP A 251 -0.43 3.07 -18.13
N PHE A 252 0.68 3.54 -17.54
CA PHE A 252 0.65 4.31 -16.29
C PHE A 252 0.04 5.71 -16.45
N LEU A 253 -0.22 6.17 -17.68
CA LEU A 253 -0.90 7.43 -17.97
C LEU A 253 -2.43 7.27 -18.08
N SER A 254 -2.94 6.04 -18.04
CA SER A 254 -4.39 5.78 -18.02
C SER A 254 -5.05 6.20 -16.70
N PRO A 255 -6.39 6.33 -16.66
CA PRO A 255 -7.11 6.54 -15.41
C PRO A 255 -6.90 5.40 -14.40
N ASP A 256 -6.98 5.72 -13.11
CA ASP A 256 -7.08 4.70 -12.06
C ASP A 256 -8.38 3.88 -12.25
N PRO A 257 -8.31 2.53 -12.30
CA PRO A 257 -9.47 1.66 -12.55
C PRO A 257 -10.53 1.71 -11.43
N TYR A 258 -10.12 2.10 -10.22
CA TYR A 258 -11.05 2.35 -9.13
C TYR A 258 -11.64 3.76 -9.17
N CYS A 259 -11.25 4.65 -10.09
CA CYS A 259 -11.84 5.99 -10.15
C CYS A 259 -13.34 5.95 -10.54
N PRO A 260 -14.23 6.53 -9.73
CA PRO A 260 -15.67 6.54 -10.01
C PRO A 260 -16.04 7.53 -11.12
N ILE A 261 -15.20 8.55 -11.37
CA ILE A 261 -15.38 9.51 -12.47
C ILE A 261 -15.06 8.83 -13.81
N ALA A 262 -13.97 8.06 -13.86
CA ALA A 262 -13.56 7.37 -15.09
C ALA A 262 -14.63 6.39 -15.59
N ALA A 263 -15.32 5.70 -14.67
CA ALA A 263 -16.41 4.78 -14.99
C ALA A 263 -17.59 5.43 -15.72
N LYS A 264 -17.90 6.69 -15.40
CA LYS A 264 -19.00 7.44 -16.05
C LYS A 264 -18.69 7.77 -17.51
N SER A 265 -17.43 7.67 -17.93
CA SER A 265 -16.96 7.99 -19.29
C SER A 265 -16.78 6.77 -20.21
N SER A 266 -16.80 5.55 -19.68
CA SER A 266 -16.45 4.34 -20.42
C SER A 266 -17.67 3.47 -20.76
N ASN A 267 -18.32 3.75 -21.90
CA ASN A 267 -19.29 2.85 -22.55
C ASN A 267 -18.59 1.85 -23.49
N LYS A 268 -17.55 1.14 -23.02
CA LYS A 268 -16.95 0.02 -23.75
C LYS A 268 -16.57 -1.13 -22.81
N PRO A 269 -16.75 -2.39 -23.25
CA PRO A 269 -16.57 -3.58 -22.41
C PRO A 269 -15.11 -3.73 -21.99
N GLN A 270 -14.91 -4.10 -20.73
CA GLN A 270 -13.62 -4.51 -20.19
C GLN A 270 -13.14 -5.72 -21.00
N LYS A 271 -11.91 -5.68 -21.52
CA LYS A 271 -11.29 -6.84 -22.15
C LYS A 271 -11.14 -7.93 -21.09
N GLU A 272 -11.69 -9.10 -21.38
CA GLU A 272 -11.36 -10.34 -20.66
C GLU A 272 -9.84 -10.54 -20.74
N VAL A 273 -9.23 -10.68 -19.56
CA VAL A 273 -7.85 -11.11 -19.43
C VAL A 273 -7.86 -12.61 -19.70
N VAL A 274 -7.34 -13.01 -20.87
CA VAL A 274 -7.12 -14.41 -21.26
C VAL A 274 -5.95 -14.97 -20.46
#